data_AF-A0A975CDA0-F1
#
_entry.id   AF-A0A975CDA0-F1
#
_cell.length_a   1.000
_cell.length_b   1.000
_cell.length_c   1.000
_cell.angle_alpha   90.00
_cell.angle_beta   90.00
_cell.angle_gamma   90.00
#
_symmetry.space_group_name_H-M   'P 1'
#
loop_
_entity.id
_entity.type
_entity.pdbx_description
1 polymer ?
#
loop_
_entity_poly.entity_id
_entity_poly.type
_entity_poly.pdbx_seq_one_letter_code
_entity_poly.pdbx_strand_id
1 'polypeptide(L)' 'MIVCICKRVTEQAIAHHAHMGKSFDDIQFDLQVAMQCGRCEDCARELVARCHGCARGGVCGATGAMLTEVTLDS' A
#
# COMPACT_ATOMS: atom_id res chain seq x y z
N MET A 1 1.81 -8.47 -9.85
CA MET A 1 0.63 -8.08 -10.66
C MET A 1 0.71 -6.62 -11.11
N ILE A 2 -0.10 -6.17 -12.08
CA ILE A 2 -0.28 -4.71 -12.36
C ILE A 2 -1.26 -4.15 -11.34
N VAL A 3 -0.85 -3.10 -10.62
CA VAL A 3 -1.66 -2.41 -9.59
C VAL A 3 -2.28 -1.15 -10.18
N CYS A 4 -1.52 -0.36 -10.95
CA CYS A 4 -2.02 0.81 -11.65
C CYS A 4 -2.00 0.59 -13.16
N ILE A 5 -3.17 0.52 -13.79
CA ILE A 5 -3.25 0.37 -15.24
C ILE A 5 -2.93 1.67 -16.00
N CYS A 6 -3.31 2.82 -15.45
CA CYS A 6 -3.09 4.14 -16.07
C CYS A 6 -1.60 4.42 -16.35
N LYS A 7 -0.74 4.03 -15.42
CA LYS A 7 0.71 4.25 -15.47
C LYS A 7 1.51 2.95 -15.58
N ARG A 8 0.83 1.82 -15.74
CA ARG A 8 1.40 0.46 -15.81
C ARG A 8 2.35 0.14 -14.64
N VAL A 9 1.96 0.56 -13.43
CA VAL A 9 2.75 0.32 -12.21
C VAL A 9 2.46 -1.10 -11.71
N THR A 10 3.52 -1.86 -11.47
CA THR A 10 3.44 -3.22 -10.95
C THR A 10 3.58 -3.26 -9.43
N GLU A 11 3.06 -4.32 -8.82
CA GLU A 11 3.24 -4.61 -7.40
C GLU A 11 4.73 -4.65 -7.01
N GLN A 12 5.58 -5.23 -7.86
CA GLN A 12 7.01 -5.31 -7.62
C GLN A 12 7.67 -3.93 -7.59
N ALA A 13 7.23 -2.98 -8.43
CA ALA A 13 7.75 -1.62 -8.41
C ALA A 13 7.39 -0.91 -7.09
N ILE A 14 6.13 -1.05 -6.63
CA ILE A 14 5.68 -0.47 -5.35
C ILE A 14 6.44 -1.10 -4.18
N ALA A 15 6.54 -2.44 -4.15
CA ALA A 15 7.25 -3.16 -3.10
C ALA A 15 8.73 -2.76 -3.04
N HIS A 16 9.39 -2.62 -4.19
CA HIS A 16 10.78 -2.18 -4.26
C HIS A 16 10.99 -0.83 -3.57
N HIS A 17 10.17 0.18 -3.89
CA HIS A 17 10.28 1.49 -3.27
C HIS A 17 9.94 1.46 -1.76
N ALA A 18 8.92 0.69 -1.37
CA ALA A 18 8.55 0.52 0.03
C ALA A 18 9.67 -0.15 0.85
N HIS A 19 10.36 -1.15 0.29
CA HIS A 19 11.52 -1.78 0.95
C HIS A 19 12.73 -0.84 1.07
N MET A 20 12.82 0.22 0.25
CA MET A 20 13.77 1.31 0.43
C MET A 20 13.37 2.30 1.54
N GLY A 21 12.24 2.06 2.21
CA GLY A 21 11.72 2.93 3.28
C GLY A 21 11.03 4.19 2.78
N LYS A 22 10.66 4.25 1.49
CA LYS A 22 9.93 5.40 0.94
C LYS A 22 8.50 5.44 1.47
N SER A 23 8.01 6.64 1.76
CA SER A 23 6.61 6.83 2.15
C SER A 23 5.69 6.65 0.93
N PHE A 24 4.39 6.42 1.16
CA PHE A 24 3.45 6.30 0.04
C PHE A 24 3.44 7.55 -0.85
N ASP A 25 3.61 8.75 -0.28
CA ASP A 25 3.62 10.00 -1.05
C ASP A 25 4.81 10.06 -2.02
N ASP A 26 6.00 9.65 -1.54
CA ASP A 26 7.19 9.56 -2.38
C ASP A 26 7.01 8.52 -3.50
N ILE A 27 6.41 7.37 -3.17
CA ILE A 27 6.09 6.31 -4.13
C ILE A 27 5.06 6.80 -5.16
N GLN A 28 4.07 7.57 -4.73
CA GLN A 28 3.04 8.17 -5.57
C GLN A 28 3.66 9.12 -6.57
N PHE A 29 4.59 9.97 -6.14
CA PHE A 29 5.31 10.90 -7.01
C PHE A 29 6.22 10.17 -7.99
N ASP A 30 7.06 9.25 -7.51
CA ASP A 30 8.07 8.55 -8.32
C ASP A 30 7.45 7.64 -9.39
N LEU A 31 6.44 6.85 -9.02
CA LEU A 31 5.80 5.87 -9.90
C LEU A 31 4.57 6.44 -10.61
N GLN A 32 4.13 7.63 -10.23
CA GLN A 32 2.86 8.24 -10.66
C GLN A 32 1.62 7.35 -10.40
N VAL A 33 1.71 6.43 -9.44
CA VAL A 33 0.57 5.58 -9.03
C VAL A 33 -0.54 6.46 -8.45
N ALA A 34 -1.82 6.09 -8.64
CA ALA A 34 -3.00 6.85 -8.19
C ALA A 34 -3.18 8.28 -8.75
N MET A 35 -2.20 8.87 -9.44
CA MET A 35 -2.26 10.28 -9.88
C MET A 35 -3.22 10.59 -11.05
N GLN A 36 -3.83 9.57 -11.68
CA GLN A 36 -4.75 9.78 -12.82
C GLN A 36 -6.21 9.52 -12.44
N CYS A 37 -6.60 8.25 -12.30
CA CYS A 37 -7.99 7.90 -11.99
C CYS A 37 -8.24 7.57 -10.51
N GLY A 38 -7.20 7.56 -9.67
CA GLY A 38 -7.29 7.27 -8.23
C GLY A 38 -7.64 5.83 -7.84
N ARG A 39 -8.28 5.04 -8.72
CA ARG A 39 -8.86 3.71 -8.39
C ARG A 39 -7.90 2.64 -7.83
N CYS A 40 -6.60 2.87 -7.91
CA CYS A 40 -5.58 1.94 -7.41
C CYS A 40 -4.97 2.37 -6.07
N GLU A 41 -5.40 3.51 -5.51
CA GLU A 41 -4.79 4.10 -4.32
C GLU A 41 -4.84 3.17 -3.12
N ASP A 42 -6.03 2.68 -2.73
CA ASP A 42 -6.20 1.81 -1.58
C ASP A 42 -5.34 0.54 -1.70
N CYS A 43 -5.36 -0.10 -2.88
CA CYS A 43 -4.56 -1.28 -3.16
C CYS A 43 -3.05 -0.98 -3.06
N ALA A 44 -2.60 0.16 -3.58
CA ALA A 44 -1.20 0.57 -3.48
C ALA A 44 -0.79 0.90 -2.04
N ARG A 45 -1.66 1.54 -1.25
CA ARG A 45 -1.43 1.84 0.18
C ARG A 45 -1.33 0.56 1.01
N GLU A 46 -2.23 -0.40 0.81
CA GLU A 46 -2.17 -1.71 1.47
C GLU A 46 -0.86 -2.44 1.17
N LEU A 47 -0.39 -2.41 -0.09
CA LEU A 47 0.88 -3.00 -0.47
C LEU A 47 2.07 -2.36 0.27
N VAL A 48 2.11 -1.03 0.33
CA VAL A 48 3.16 -0.30 1.05
C VAL A 48 3.12 -0.62 2.55
N ALA A 49 1.93 -0.60 3.16
CA ALA A 49 1.74 -0.96 4.56
C ALA A 49 2.20 -2.40 4.85
N ARG A 50 1.88 -3.35 3.97
CA ARG A 50 2.35 -4.74 4.06
C ARG A 50 3.88 -4.83 3.98
N CYS A 51 4.52 -4.09 3.07
CA CYS A 51 5.98 -4.06 2.97
C CYS A 51 6.65 -3.46 4.21
N HIS A 52 6.06 -2.41 4.80
CA HIS A 52 6.58 -1.78 6.02
C HIS A 52 6.35 -2.64 7.27
N GLY A 53 5.19 -3.28 7.39
CA GLY A 53 4.86 -4.20 8.49
C GLY A 53 5.66 -5.50 8.46
N CYS A 54 6.04 -5.98 7.28
CA CYS A 54 6.84 -7.20 7.11
C CYS A 54 8.33 -7.01 7.43
N ALA A 55 8.78 -5.78 7.72
CA ALA A 55 10.18 -5.49 8.06
C ALA A 55 10.66 -6.11 9.40
N ARG A 56 9.76 -6.73 10.19
CA ARG A 56 10.11 -7.43 11.43
C ARG A 56 9.30 -8.73 11.59
N GLY A 57 9.69 -9.76 10.84
CA GLY A 57 9.49 -11.17 11.18
C GLY A 57 8.06 -11.64 11.46
N GLY A 58 7.43 -12.26 10.46
CA GLY A 58 6.29 -13.14 10.68
C GLY A 58 5.25 -13.05 9.58
N VAL A 59 4.92 -14.21 9.00
CA VAL A 59 3.80 -14.37 8.07
C VAL A 59 2.52 -13.75 8.66
N CYS A 60 1.89 -12.80 7.97
CA CYS A 60 0.48 -12.51 8.18
C CYS A 60 -0.24 -12.58 6.83
N GLY A 61 -1.02 -13.64 6.70
CA GLY A 61 -1.93 -13.83 5.58
C GLY A 61 -2.95 -12.71 5.52
N ALA A 62 -3.54 -12.56 4.33
CA ALA A 62 -4.67 -11.71 4.11
C ALA A 62 -5.76 -11.95 5.17
N THR A 63 -6.03 -10.93 5.99
CA THR A 63 -7.40 -10.64 6.43
C THR A 63 -7.68 -9.22 6.03
N GLY A 64 -8.46 -9.08 4.95
CA GLY A 64 -9.20 -7.87 4.72
C GLY A 64 -10.12 -7.58 5.91
N ALA A 65 -10.27 -6.28 6.18
CA ALA A 65 -11.42 -5.60 6.78
C ALA A 65 -12.19 -6.28 7.92
N MET A 66 -12.25 -5.58 9.07
CA MET A 66 -13.40 -5.34 9.98
C MET A 66 -12.84 -5.08 11.40
N LEU A 67 -13.22 -4.09 12.21
CA LEU A 67 -14.33 -3.15 12.23
C LEU A 67 -13.92 -1.93 13.09
N THR A 68 -14.51 -0.79 12.76
CA THR A 68 -14.83 0.29 13.69
C THR A 68 -15.55 -0.26 14.92
N GLU A 69 -14.95 -0.22 16.10
CA GLU A 69 -15.70 -0.19 17.35
C GLU A 69 -15.33 1.06 18.13
N VAL A 70 -16.16 2.09 17.96
CA VAL A 70 -16.46 3.08 19.00
C VAL A 70 -16.91 2.29 20.22
N THR A 71 -16.16 2.35 21.32
CA THR A 71 -16.73 2.31 22.67
C THR A 71 -15.78 2.94 23.69
N LEU A 72 -16.20 4.12 24.16
CA LEU A 72 -16.07 4.68 25.50
C LEU A 72 -14.70 4.69 26.21
N ASP A 73 -14.18 5.90 26.45
CA ASP A 73 -13.64 6.27 27.75
C ASP A 73 -14.35 7.55 28.23
N SER A 74 -14.55 7.63 29.54
CA SER A 74 -15.64 8.25 30.29
C SER A 74 -15.88 9.77 30.20
#